data_AF-A0A1F5JLX5-F1
#
_entry.id   AF-A0A1F5JLX5-F1
#
_cell.length_a   1.000
_cell.length_b   1.000
_cell.length_c   1.000
_cell.angle_alpha   90.00
_cell.angle_beta   90.00
_cell.angle_gamma   90.00
#
_symmetry.space_group_name_H-M   'P 1'
#
loop_
_entity.id
_entity.type
_entity.pdbx_description
1 polymer ?
#
loop_
_entity_poly.entity_id
_entity_poly.type
_entity_poly.pdbx_seq_one_letter_code
_entity_poly.pdbx_strand_id
1 'polypeptide(L)'
;MNKNPKDTLLETLTIIGYTDDRDKFAEEFLNLCQQQAFLNLIQKLPKDKREELEKELSQGNSSQKLQEIIRKYFSIKKYTEALEEVTEKAFMGYIEKVLPILSASQKNNLQKFLSSLASAKTS
;
A
#
# COMPACT_ATOMS: atom_id res chain seq x y z
N MET A 1 9.10 -2.68 7.75
CA MET A 1 8.83 -4.06 7.34
C MET A 1 10.10 -4.59 6.70
N ASN A 2 10.76 -5.61 7.25
CA ASN A 2 11.99 -6.17 6.65
C ASN A 2 11.70 -7.22 5.55
N LYS A 3 10.42 -7.56 5.32
CA LYS A 3 9.92 -8.32 4.18
C LYS A 3 9.23 -7.38 3.18
N ASN A 4 9.30 -7.68 1.89
CA ASN A 4 8.60 -6.96 0.83
C ASN A 4 7.08 -6.91 1.17
N PRO A 5 6.40 -5.75 0.98
CA PRO A 5 4.95 -5.64 1.18
C PRO A 5 4.13 -6.70 0.44
N LYS A 6 4.56 -7.08 -0.77
CA LYS A 6 3.92 -8.15 -1.55
C LYS A 6 3.99 -9.49 -0.82
N ASP A 7 5.16 -9.86 -0.30
CA ASP A 7 5.35 -11.14 0.41
C ASP A 7 4.53 -11.19 1.70
N THR A 8 4.45 -10.05 2.40
CA THR A 8 3.63 -9.92 3.61
C THR A 8 2.15 -10.14 3.31
N LEU A 9 1.65 -9.58 2.20
CA LEU A 9 0.28 -9.80 1.74
C LEU A 9 0.06 -11.25 1.34
N LEU A 10 0.94 -11.84 0.54
CA LEU A 10 0.81 -13.23 0.09
C LEU A 10 0.79 -14.23 1.26
N GLU A 11 1.66 -14.03 2.25
CA GLU A 11 1.70 -14.89 3.44
C GLU A 11 0.44 -14.71 4.30
N THR A 12 -0.07 -13.47 4.42
CA THR A 12 -1.36 -13.19 5.05
C THR A 12 -2.51 -13.90 4.32
N LEU A 13 -2.60 -13.76 3.00
CA LEU A 13 -3.64 -14.38 2.17
C LEU A 13 -3.62 -15.91 2.30
N THR A 14 -2.42 -16.49 2.42
CA THR A 14 -2.24 -17.92 2.67
C THR A 14 -2.80 -18.33 4.03
N ILE A 15 -2.49 -17.59 5.09
CA ILE A 15 -2.94 -17.89 6.45
C ILE A 15 -4.47 -17.80 6.56
N ILE A 16 -5.09 -16.80 5.94
CA ILE A 16 -6.55 -16.64 5.96
C ILE A 16 -7.28 -17.60 5.02
N GLY A 17 -6.55 -18.41 4.25
CA GLY A 17 -7.14 -19.35 3.31
C GLY A 17 -7.83 -18.69 2.12
N TYR A 18 -7.30 -17.57 1.62
CA TYR A 18 -7.81 -16.93 0.42
C TYR A 18 -7.64 -17.86 -0.79
N THR A 19 -8.74 -18.16 -1.49
CA THR A 19 -8.79 -19.20 -2.53
C THR A 19 -8.60 -18.68 -3.94
N ASP A 20 -8.82 -17.39 -4.17
CA ASP A 20 -8.65 -16.79 -5.50
C ASP A 20 -7.16 -16.50 -5.79
N ASP A 21 -6.90 -15.82 -6.90
CA ASP A 21 -5.57 -15.45 -7.33
C ASP A 21 -4.92 -14.43 -6.37
N ARG A 22 -4.08 -14.97 -5.47
CA ARG A 22 -3.34 -14.20 -4.45
C ARG A 22 -2.35 -13.22 -5.06
N ASP A 23 -1.72 -13.58 -6.17
CA ASP A 23 -0.73 -12.73 -6.84
C ASP A 23 -1.41 -11.52 -7.45
N LYS A 24 -2.53 -11.75 -8.15
CA LYS A 24 -3.36 -10.67 -8.70
C LYS A 24 -3.91 -9.77 -7.59
N PHE A 25 -4.42 -10.35 -6.50
CA PHE A 25 -4.88 -9.55 -5.36
C PHE A 25 -3.76 -8.67 -4.80
N ALA A 26 -2.57 -9.23 -4.57
CA ALA A 26 -1.45 -8.49 -4.01
C ALA A 26 -0.98 -7.37 -4.95
N GLU A 27 -0.96 -7.61 -6.26
CA GLU A 27 -0.65 -6.59 -7.27
C GLU A 27 -1.69 -5.46 -7.29
N GLU A 28 -2.97 -5.79 -7.37
CA GLU A 28 -4.06 -4.81 -7.36
C GLU A 28 -4.08 -4.00 -6.06
N PHE A 29 -3.90 -4.66 -4.92
CA PHE A 29 -3.84 -4.01 -3.61
C PHE A 29 -2.69 -2.99 -3.55
N LEU A 30 -1.49 -3.36 -3.98
CA LEU A 30 -0.34 -2.46 -3.97
C LEU A 30 -0.51 -1.32 -4.98
N ASN A 31 -1.08 -1.57 -6.15
CA ASN A 31 -1.40 -0.54 -7.13
C ASN A 31 -2.40 0.48 -6.56
N LEU A 32 -3.44 0.03 -5.87
CA LEU A 32 -4.38 0.92 -5.17
C LEU A 32 -3.69 1.75 -4.08
N CYS A 33 -2.78 1.14 -3.32
CA CYS A 33 -2.00 1.88 -2.32
C CYS A 33 -1.12 2.97 -2.96
N GLN A 34 -0.47 2.67 -4.09
CA GLN A 34 0.31 3.66 -4.84
C GLN A 34 -0.55 4.83 -5.34
N GLN A 35 -1.72 4.53 -5.92
CA GLN A 35 -2.65 5.56 -6.37
C GLN A 35 -3.13 6.44 -5.21
N GLN A 36 -3.51 5.82 -4.09
CA GLN A 36 -3.98 6.58 -2.92
C GLN A 36 -2.86 7.40 -2.27
N ALA A 37 -1.63 6.89 -2.20
CA ALA A 37 -0.47 7.64 -1.72
C ALA A 37 -0.21 8.87 -2.60
N PHE A 38 -0.30 8.72 -3.92
CA PHE A 38 -0.19 9.83 -4.85
C PHE A 38 -1.29 10.87 -4.65
N LEU A 39 -2.55 10.44 -4.55
CA LEU A 39 -3.67 11.35 -4.26
C LEU A 39 -3.49 12.12 -2.94
N ASN A 40 -3.03 11.45 -1.88
CA ASN A 40 -2.77 12.09 -0.60
C ASN A 40 -1.68 13.17 -0.71
N LEU A 41 -0.65 12.94 -1.51
CA LEU A 41 0.42 13.90 -1.75
C LEU A 41 -0.08 15.11 -2.55
N ILE A 42 -0.89 14.89 -3.59
CA ILE A 42 -1.52 15.96 -4.37
C ILE A 42 -2.38 16.86 -3.47
N GLN A 43 -3.18 16.25 -2.59
CA GLN A 43 -4.05 16.99 -1.67
C GLN A 43 -3.28 17.81 -0.61
N LYS A 44 -2.01 17.46 -0.35
CA LYS A 44 -1.12 18.21 0.54
C LYS A 44 -0.37 19.34 -0.18
N LEU A 45 -0.41 19.41 -1.51
CA LEU A 45 0.20 20.51 -2.26
C LEU A 45 -0.56 21.83 -2.05
N PRO A 46 0.15 22.97 -2.04
CA PRO A 46 -0.45 24.29 -2.24
C PRO A 46 -1.34 24.33 -3.49
N LYS A 47 -2.39 25.17 -3.46
CA LYS A 47 -3.42 25.22 -4.51
C LYS A 47 -2.82 25.50 -5.90
N ASP A 48 -1.89 26.45 -5.98
CA ASP A 48 -1.14 26.81 -7.18
C ASP A 48 -0.35 25.62 -7.76
N LYS A 49 0.32 24.86 -6.90
CA LYS A 49 1.08 23.66 -7.31
C LYS A 49 0.19 22.49 -7.72
N ARG A 50 -1.00 22.40 -7.12
CA ARG A 50 -2.01 21.39 -7.47
C ARG A 50 -2.61 21.66 -8.85
N GLU A 51 -2.97 22.91 -9.14
CA GLU A 51 -3.52 23.31 -10.44
C GLU A 51 -2.50 23.07 -11.57
N GLU A 52 -1.21 23.36 -11.33
CA GLU A 52 -0.11 23.06 -12.25
C GLU A 52 -0.01 21.57 -12.56
N LEU A 53 -0.06 20.74 -11.51
CA LEU A 53 0.00 19.28 -11.61
C LEU A 53 -1.23 18.68 -12.30
N GLU A 54 -2.45 19.15 -11.99
CA GLU A 54 -3.68 18.71 -12.65
C GLU A 54 -3.65 19.02 -14.15
N LYS A 55 -3.11 20.19 -14.53
CA LYS A 55 -2.90 20.55 -15.92
C LYS A 55 -1.91 19.61 -16.60
N GLU A 56 -0.78 19.29 -15.97
CA GLU A 56 0.17 18.29 -16.51
C GLU A 56 -0.46 16.90 -16.66
N LEU A 57 -1.27 16.46 -15.70
CA LEU A 57 -1.95 15.15 -15.73
C LEU A 57 -3.03 15.07 -16.82
N SER A 58 -3.76 16.16 -17.09
CA SER A 58 -4.81 16.23 -18.10
C SER A 58 -4.32 16.08 -19.55
N GLN A 59 -3.01 16.23 -19.79
CA GLN A 59 -2.40 16.18 -21.12
C GLN A 59 -2.12 14.76 -21.66
N GLY A 60 -2.68 13.72 -21.02
CA GLY A 60 -2.62 12.33 -21.50
C GLY A 60 -1.25 11.70 -21.26
N ASN A 61 -1.08 11.05 -20.10
CA ASN A 61 0.21 10.51 -19.70
C ASN A 61 0.19 8.99 -19.54
N SER A 62 1.22 8.34 -20.09
CA SER A 62 1.58 6.96 -19.81
C SER A 62 2.10 6.81 -18.37
N SER A 63 2.07 5.58 -17.83
CA SER A 63 2.56 5.26 -16.48
C SER A 63 4.00 5.75 -16.21
N GLN A 64 4.87 5.75 -17.23
CA GLN A 64 6.24 6.27 -17.13
C GLN A 64 6.29 7.80 -16.89
N LYS A 65 5.46 8.59 -17.59
CA LYS A 65 5.38 10.03 -17.36
C LYS A 65 4.84 10.37 -15.98
N LEU A 66 3.97 9.53 -15.43
CA LEU A 66 3.44 9.73 -14.08
C LEU A 66 4.55 9.69 -13.02
N GLN A 67 5.51 8.76 -13.16
CA GLN A 67 6.68 8.71 -12.27
C GLN A 67 7.59 9.93 -12.41
N GLU A 68 7.79 10.44 -13.62
CA GLU A 68 8.58 11.65 -13.84
C GLU A 68 7.92 12.87 -13.21
N ILE A 69 6.61 13.01 -13.39
CA ILE A 69 5.81 14.07 -12.76
C ILE A 69 5.91 13.96 -11.24
N ILE A 70 5.74 12.77 -10.65
CA ILE A 70 5.89 12.56 -9.21
C ILE A 70 7.26 13.06 -8.72
N ARG A 71 8.34 12.75 -9.43
CA ARG A 71 9.70 13.16 -9.06
C ARG A 71 9.92 14.67 -9.15
N LYS A 72 9.14 15.41 -9.95
CA LYS A 72 9.21 16.88 -10.02
C LYS A 72 8.58 17.56 -8.81
N TYR A 73 7.46 17.02 -8.31
CA TYR A 73 6.68 17.64 -7.23
C TYR A 73 7.01 17.08 -5.84
N PHE A 74 7.49 15.85 -5.77
CA PHE A 74 7.75 15.15 -4.52
C PHE A 74 9.12 14.46 -4.55
N SER A 75 9.84 14.52 -3.41
CA SER A 75 11.02 13.70 -3.25
C SER A 75 10.64 12.23 -3.16
N ILE A 76 11.54 11.34 -3.60
CA ILE A 76 11.36 9.89 -3.47
C ILE A 76 11.06 9.53 -2.01
N LYS A 77 11.74 10.17 -1.04
CA LYS A 77 11.50 9.96 0.39
C LYS A 77 10.04 10.27 0.79
N LYS A 78 9.50 11.42 0.39
CA LYS A 78 8.10 11.80 0.71
C LYS A 78 7.11 10.84 0.05
N TYR A 79 7.40 10.38 -1.15
CA TYR A 79 6.58 9.38 -1.82
C TYR A 79 6.60 8.04 -1.09
N THR A 80 7.78 7.55 -0.70
CA THR A 80 7.94 6.32 0.08
C THR A 80 7.22 6.42 1.42
N GLU A 81 7.36 7.52 2.16
CA GLU A 81 6.66 7.73 3.44
C GLU A 81 5.13 7.69 3.27
N ALA A 82 4.60 8.37 2.24
CA ALA A 82 3.16 8.35 1.96
C ALA A 82 2.67 6.95 1.53
N LEU A 83 3.48 6.22 0.76
CA LEU A 83 3.16 4.87 0.35
C LEU A 83 3.16 3.90 1.53
N GLU A 84 4.13 4.01 2.44
CA GLU A 84 4.19 3.22 3.67
C GLU A 84 2.95 3.48 4.55
N GLU A 85 2.60 4.75 4.79
CA GLU A 85 1.44 5.15 5.58
C GLU A 85 0.14 4.58 5.01
N VAL A 86 -0.07 4.72 3.70
CA VAL A 86 -1.27 4.23 3.02
C VAL A 86 -1.32 2.70 3.04
N THR A 87 -0.20 2.03 2.76
CA THR A 87 -0.13 0.57 2.72
C THR A 87 -0.40 -0.01 4.11
N GLU A 88 0.21 0.54 5.16
CA GLU A 88 -0.02 0.11 6.54
C GLU A 88 -1.49 0.29 6.95
N LYS A 89 -2.08 1.46 6.65
CA LYS A 89 -3.49 1.73 6.95
C LYS A 89 -4.44 0.82 6.19
N ALA A 90 -4.22 0.63 4.89
CA ALA A 90 -5.04 -0.24 4.06
C ALA A 90 -4.94 -1.69 4.51
N PHE A 91 -3.74 -2.14 4.87
CA PHE A 91 -3.50 -3.49 5.35
C PHE A 91 -4.19 -3.73 6.69
N MET A 92 -4.03 -2.82 7.66
CA MET A 92 -4.73 -2.89 8.95
C MET A 92 -6.25 -2.92 8.76
N GLY A 93 -6.80 -2.06 7.91
CA GLY A 93 -8.23 -2.05 7.61
C GLY A 93 -8.72 -3.32 6.91
N TYR A 94 -7.88 -3.97 6.10
CA TYR A 94 -8.18 -5.28 5.54
C TYR A 94 -8.21 -6.36 6.64
N ILE A 95 -7.19 -6.40 7.50
CA ILE A 95 -7.11 -7.35 8.63
C ILE A 95 -8.33 -7.22 9.54
N GLU A 96 -8.73 -6.01 9.91
CA GLU A 96 -9.92 -5.75 10.73
C GLU A 96 -11.21 -6.30 10.11
N LYS A 97 -11.34 -6.24 8.78
CA LYS A 97 -12.50 -6.75 8.06
C LYS A 97 -12.52 -8.27 7.95
N VAL A 98 -11.36 -8.91 7.80
CA VAL A 98 -11.29 -10.38 7.67
C VAL A 98 -11.27 -11.06 9.04
N LEU A 99 -10.76 -10.42 10.09
CA LEU A 99 -10.66 -11.00 11.44
C LEU A 99 -11.96 -11.68 11.92
N PRO A 100 -13.17 -11.10 11.78
CA PRO A 100 -14.40 -11.73 12.26
C PRO A 100 -14.72 -13.07 11.60
N ILE A 101 -14.35 -13.24 10.32
CA ILE A 101 -14.69 -14.44 9.52
C ILE A 101 -13.65 -15.57 9.64
N LEU A 102 -12.52 -15.31 10.29
CA LEU A 102 -11.47 -16.33 10.48
C LEU A 102 -11.83 -17.33 11.58
N SER A 103 -11.48 -18.59 11.34
CA SER A 103 -11.47 -19.62 12.37
C SER A 103 -10.45 -19.31 13.48
N ALA A 104 -10.61 -19.93 14.65
CA ALA A 104 -9.67 -19.76 15.77
C ALA A 104 -8.22 -20.11 15.40
N SER A 105 -8.02 -21.15 14.57
CA SER A 105 -6.69 -21.55 14.11
C SER A 105 -6.07 -20.50 13.19
N GLN A 106 -6.84 -19.98 12.23
CA GLN A 106 -6.39 -18.92 11.33
C GLN A 106 -6.05 -17.62 12.08
N LYS A 107 -6.88 -17.23 13.06
CA LYS A 107 -6.61 -16.08 13.94
C LYS A 107 -5.28 -16.22 14.68
N ASN A 108 -5.04 -17.38 15.28
CA ASN A 108 -3.80 -17.66 16.01
C ASN A 108 -2.57 -17.62 15.08
N ASN A 109 -2.67 -18.23 13.89
CA ASN A 109 -1.58 -18.21 12.91
C ASN A 109 -1.30 -16.80 12.39
N LEU A 110 -2.35 -16.02 12.13
CA LEU A 110 -2.24 -14.63 11.69
C LEU A 110 -1.59 -13.77 12.79
N GLN A 111 -2.01 -13.92 14.04
CA GLN A 111 -1.42 -13.21 15.16
C GLN A 111 0.08 -13.53 15.31
N LYS A 112 0.46 -14.81 15.26
CA LYS A 112 1.88 -15.22 15.31
C LYS A 112 2.69 -14.60 14.18
N PHE A 113 2.15 -14.63 12.97
CA PHE A 113 2.79 -14.02 11.81
C PHE A 113 2.99 -12.51 12.00
N LEU A 114 1.95 -11.77 12.37
CA LEU A 114 2.04 -10.33 12.62
C LEU A 114 3.02 -9.98 13.75
N SER A 115 3.03 -10.76 14.83
CA SER A 115 4.00 -10.58 15.92
C SER A 115 5.44 -10.79 15.45
N SER A 116 5.71 -11.77 14.58
CA SER A 116 7.05 -11.99 14.02
C SER A 116 7.54 -10.81 13.17
N LEU A 117 6.63 -10.15 12.46
CA LEU A 117 6.95 -8.96 11.65
C LEU A 117 7.29 -7.76 12.54
N ALA A 118 6.59 -7.61 13.67
CA ALA A 118 6.84 -6.54 14.63
C ALA A 118 8.20 -6.71 15.30
N SER A 119 8.55 -7.94 15.74
CA SER A 119 9.85 -8.24 16.34
C SER A 119 11.02 -8.04 15.35
N ALA A 120 10.80 -8.30 14.06
CA ALA A 120 11.79 -8.06 13.01
C ALA A 120 12.00 -6.57 12.65
N LYS A 121 11.19 -5.65 13.19
CA LYS A 121 11.34 -4.19 13.02
C LYS A 121 12.21 -3.57 14.13
N THR A 122 12.43 -4.29 15.23
CA THR A 122 13.17 -3.83 16.42
C THR A 122 14.58 -4.43 16.56
N SER A 123 15.01 -5.25 15.59
CA SER A 123 16.37 -5.79 15.46
C SER A 123 17.03 -5.24 14.20
#